data_AF-A0A0D5C4A2-F1
#
_entry.id   AF-A0A0D5C4A2-F1
#
_cell.length_a   1.000
_cell.length_b   1.000
_cell.length_c   1.000
_cell.angle_alpha   90.00
_cell.angle_beta   90.00
_cell.angle_gamma   90.00
#
_symmetry.space_group_name_H-M   'P 1'
#
loop_
_entity.id
_entity.type
_entity.pdbx_description
1 polymer ?
#
loop_
_entity_poly.entity_id
_entity_poly.type
_entity_poly.pdbx_seq_one_letter_code
_entity_poly.pdbx_strand_id
1 'polypeptide(L)'
;MRNDERFEIQRAFDLLPHVVGSSWAVIWFRMKGIKKPTREEYREKTLEFLKKIEPVFESYPKEEEFSEIMKYIEYRKNDEYEKIKTGENKEVEIRYDRYVDYG
;
A
#
# COMPACT_ATOMS: atom_id res chain seq x y z
N MET A 1 19.45 -11.72 -7.03
CA MET A 1 18.18 -12.32 -6.56
C MET A 1 17.39 -12.90 -7.71
N ARG A 2 16.97 -14.16 -7.56
CA ARG A 2 16.21 -14.94 -8.54
C ARG A 2 14.72 -14.54 -8.55
N ASN A 3 13.99 -14.92 -9.59
CA ASN A 3 12.58 -14.53 -9.74
C ASN A 3 11.66 -15.14 -8.66
N ASP A 4 11.95 -16.36 -8.22
CA ASP A 4 11.24 -17.05 -7.14
C ASP A 4 11.39 -16.33 -5.79
N GLU A 5 12.58 -15.82 -5.49
CA GLU A 5 12.85 -15.05 -4.26
C GLU A 5 12.10 -13.70 -4.22
N ARG A 6 11.77 -13.13 -5.38
CA ARG A 6 11.08 -11.83 -5.50
C ARG A 6 9.57 -11.94 -5.54
N PHE A 7 9.04 -13.09 -5.96
CA PHE A 7 7.63 -13.24 -6.31
C PHE A 7 6.68 -12.87 -5.15
N GLU A 8 6.93 -13.40 -3.96
CA GLU A 8 6.06 -13.13 -2.80
C GLU A 8 6.17 -11.67 -2.34
N ILE A 9 7.33 -11.04 -2.50
CA ILE A 9 7.52 -9.61 -2.19
C ILE A 9 6.71 -8.75 -3.17
N GLN A 10 6.80 -9.04 -4.47
CA GLN A 10 6.01 -8.35 -5.49
C GLN A 10 4.52 -8.51 -5.21
N ARG A 11 4.06 -9.75 -5.03
CA ARG A 11 2.67 -10.09 -4.72
C ARG A 11 2.17 -9.36 -3.47
N ALA A 12 2.98 -9.26 -2.42
CA ALA A 12 2.60 -8.55 -1.21
C ALA A 12 2.37 -7.06 -1.50
N PHE A 13 3.32 -6.38 -2.15
CA PHE A 13 3.17 -4.95 -2.48
C PHE A 13 2.09 -4.68 -3.53
N ASP A 14 1.77 -5.65 -4.38
CA ASP A 14 0.66 -5.54 -5.32
C ASP A 14 -0.72 -5.76 -4.67
N LEU A 15 -0.81 -6.28 -3.43
CA LEU A 15 -2.09 -6.58 -2.75
C LEU A 15 -2.34 -5.74 -1.49
N LEU A 16 -1.28 -5.44 -0.74
CA LEU A 16 -1.37 -4.75 0.55
C LEU A 16 -1.94 -3.32 0.46
N PRO A 17 -1.59 -2.47 -0.54
CA PRO A 17 -2.19 -1.14 -0.70
C PRO A 17 -3.70 -1.19 -0.76
N HIS A 18 -4.22 -2.25 -1.38
CA HIS A 18 -5.63 -2.44 -1.60
C HIS A 18 -6.30 -2.92 -0.31
N VAL A 19 -5.82 -4.03 0.25
CA VAL A 19 -6.46 -4.69 1.40
C VAL A 19 -6.24 -3.90 2.69
N VAL A 20 -5.02 -3.46 2.97
CA VAL A 20 -4.70 -2.74 4.20
C VAL A 20 -4.91 -1.24 4.04
N GLY A 21 -4.47 -0.66 2.93
CA GLY A 21 -4.65 0.78 2.69
C GLY A 21 -6.11 1.14 2.38
N SER A 22 -6.56 0.83 1.16
CA SER A 22 -7.84 1.30 0.62
C SER A 22 -9.04 0.81 1.41
N SER A 23 -9.10 -0.47 1.78
CA SER A 23 -10.26 -1.01 2.49
C SER A 23 -10.47 -0.34 3.86
N TRP A 24 -9.40 -0.10 4.61
CA TRP A 24 -9.49 0.56 5.91
C TRP A 24 -9.70 2.07 5.80
N ALA A 25 -9.14 2.71 4.77
CA ALA A 25 -9.46 4.10 4.44
C ALA A 25 -10.97 4.29 4.19
N VAL A 26 -11.58 3.42 3.37
CA VAL A 26 -13.02 3.44 3.09
C VAL A 26 -13.84 3.24 4.36
N ILE A 27 -13.50 2.26 5.20
CA ILE A 27 -14.20 2.04 6.48
C ILE A 27 -14.12 3.30 7.35
N TRP A 28 -12.94 3.93 7.43
CA TRP A 28 -12.75 5.16 8.19
C TRP A 28 -13.60 6.32 7.65
N PHE A 29 -13.62 6.54 6.33
CA PHE A 29 -14.45 7.57 5.72
C PHE A 29 -15.93 7.34 6.01
N ARG A 30 -16.40 6.10 5.93
CA ARG A 30 -17.78 5.72 6.30
C ARG A 30 -18.10 6.00 7.75
N MET A 31 -17.21 5.64 8.68
CA MET A 31 -17.37 5.95 10.10
C MET A 31 -17.44 7.46 10.38
N LYS A 32 -16.76 8.27 9.56
CA LYS A 32 -16.78 9.73 9.63
C LYS A 32 -17.93 10.38 8.84
N GLY A 33 -18.73 9.60 8.12
CA GLY A 33 -19.79 10.10 7.25
C GLY A 33 -19.28 10.85 6.00
N ILE A 34 -18.01 10.68 5.63
CA ILE A 34 -17.38 11.36 4.49
C ILE A 34 -17.64 10.54 3.22
N LYS A 35 -18.60 10.98 2.39
CA LYS A 35 -19.01 10.25 1.17
C LYS A 35 -18.15 10.53 -0.06
N LYS A 36 -17.58 11.73 -0.16
CA LYS A 36 -16.85 12.19 -1.34
C LYS A 36 -15.51 12.83 -0.94
N PRO A 37 -14.56 12.06 -0.39
CA PRO A 37 -13.21 12.58 -0.19
C PRO A 37 -12.64 12.97 -1.56
N THR A 38 -11.74 13.94 -1.58
CA THR A 38 -10.90 14.18 -2.75
C THR A 38 -9.99 12.97 -3.00
N ARG A 39 -9.47 12.84 -4.22
CA ARG A 39 -8.48 11.77 -4.53
C ARG A 39 -7.26 11.87 -3.62
N GLU A 40 -6.79 13.09 -3.35
CA GLU A 40 -5.64 13.33 -2.49
C GLU A 40 -5.91 12.85 -1.06
N GLU A 41 -7.03 13.26 -0.44
CA GLU A 41 -7.42 12.78 0.89
C GLU A 41 -7.55 11.25 0.95
N TYR A 42 -8.06 10.64 -0.12
CA TYR A 42 -8.17 9.18 -0.21
C TYR A 42 -6.79 8.49 -0.27
N ARG A 43 -5.87 9.01 -1.08
CA ARG A 43 -4.49 8.50 -1.21
C ARG A 43 -3.73 8.66 0.11
N GLU A 44 -3.82 9.82 0.74
CA GLU A 44 -3.21 10.08 2.05
C GLU A 44 -3.73 9.11 3.11
N LYS A 45 -5.06 8.91 3.17
CA LYS A 45 -5.66 7.97 4.12
C LYS A 45 -5.26 6.53 3.82
N THR A 46 -5.20 6.15 2.54
CA THR A 46 -4.73 4.84 2.08
C THR A 46 -3.29 4.59 2.54
N LEU A 47 -2.40 5.57 2.35
CA LEU A 47 -1.01 5.50 2.84
C LEU A 47 -0.94 5.44 4.35
N GLU A 48 -1.75 6.22 5.08
CA GLU A 48 -1.78 6.18 6.54
C GLU A 48 -2.08 4.77 7.07
N PHE A 49 -3.08 4.09 6.50
CA PHE A 49 -3.40 2.72 6.90
C PHE A 49 -2.37 1.70 6.44
N LEU A 50 -1.85 1.84 5.21
CA LEU A 50 -0.79 0.95 4.72
C LEU A 50 0.46 1.03 5.60
N LYS A 51 0.84 2.22 6.07
CA LYS A 51 1.99 2.40 6.97
C LYS A 51 1.82 1.71 8.33
N LYS A 52 0.60 1.38 8.75
CA LYS A 52 0.38 0.66 10.02
C LYS A 52 0.96 -0.76 10.02
N ILE A 53 1.27 -1.32 8.85
CA ILE A 53 1.91 -2.64 8.74
C ILE A 53 3.43 -2.57 8.52
N GLU A 54 4.04 -1.37 8.59
CA GLU A 54 5.51 -1.22 8.55
C GLU A 54 6.27 -2.16 9.49
N PRO A 55 5.79 -2.48 10.71
CA PRO A 55 6.46 -3.45 11.58
C PRO A 55 6.68 -4.83 10.94
N VAL A 56 5.85 -5.23 9.97
CA VAL A 56 6.05 -6.48 9.21
C VAL A 56 7.31 -6.37 8.35
N PHE A 57 7.50 -5.25 7.66
CA PHE A 57 8.65 -5.02 6.78
C PHE A 57 9.96 -4.84 7.57
N GLU A 58 9.85 -4.51 8.85
CA GLU A 58 10.99 -4.33 9.77
C GLU A 58 11.32 -5.58 10.59
N SER A 59 10.49 -6.63 10.50
CA SER A 59 10.60 -7.84 11.31
C SER A 59 11.70 -8.83 10.87
N TYR A 60 12.38 -8.55 9.76
CA TYR A 60 13.36 -9.46 9.18
C TYR A 60 14.73 -9.42 9.89
N PRO A 61 15.47 -10.53 9.86
CA PRO A 61 16.86 -10.58 10.32
C PRO A 61 17.74 -9.58 9.55
N LYS A 62 18.70 -8.94 10.25
CA LYS A 62 19.51 -7.81 9.74
C LYS A 62 20.95 -8.18 9.38
N GLU A 63 21.22 -9.47 9.19
CA GLU A 63 22.52 -10.01 8.82
C GLU A 63 22.91 -9.59 7.40
N GLU A 64 24.22 -9.47 7.15
CA GLU A 64 24.77 -9.02 5.87
C GLU A 64 24.36 -9.93 4.70
N GLU A 65 24.20 -11.23 4.96
CA GLU A 65 23.75 -12.23 3.98
C GLU A 65 22.33 -11.96 3.45
N PHE A 66 21.47 -11.26 4.19
CA PHE A 66 20.12 -10.88 3.76
C PHE A 66 20.03 -9.46 3.18
N SER A 67 21.16 -8.77 3.01
CA SER A 67 21.18 -7.38 2.55
C SER A 67 20.52 -7.15 1.18
N GLU A 68 20.62 -8.12 0.25
CA GLU A 68 20.00 -7.99 -1.08
C GLU A 68 18.46 -8.01 -0.99
N ILE A 69 17.90 -8.95 -0.22
CA ILE A 69 16.45 -9.09 -0.06
C ILE A 69 15.85 -7.92 0.73
N MET A 70 16.53 -7.46 1.79
CA MET A 70 16.11 -6.28 2.54
C MET A 70 16.08 -5.02 1.67
N LYS A 71 17.10 -4.79 0.84
CA LYS A 71 17.12 -3.67 -0.11
C LYS A 71 15.97 -3.73 -1.11
N TYR A 72 15.60 -4.93 -1.57
CA TYR A 72 14.49 -5.10 -2.50
C TYR A 72 13.12 -4.84 -1.86
N ILE A 73 12.92 -5.29 -0.61
CA ILE A 73 11.71 -4.98 0.17
C ILE A 73 11.59 -3.46 0.34
N GLU A 74 12.66 -2.79 0.74
CA GLU A 74 12.68 -1.33 0.92
C GLU A 74 12.38 -0.59 -0.39
N TYR A 75 12.99 -1.03 -1.49
CA TYR A 75 12.72 -0.50 -2.83
C TYR A 75 11.24 -0.66 -3.20
N ARG A 76 10.66 -1.87 -3.07
CA ARG A 76 9.26 -2.11 -3.42
C ARG A 76 8.30 -1.32 -2.54
N LYS A 77 8.58 -1.20 -1.23
CA LYS A 77 7.81 -0.36 -0.30
C LYS A 77 7.76 1.09 -0.76
N ASN A 78 8.92 1.69 -1.03
CA ASN A 78 9.01 3.10 -1.39
C ASN A 78 8.41 3.37 -2.79
N ASP A 79 8.63 2.47 -3.76
CA ASP A 79 8.01 2.55 -5.08
C ASP A 79 6.47 2.49 -4.97
N GLU A 80 5.94 1.60 -4.13
CA GLU A 80 4.50 1.49 -3.93
C GLU A 80 3.91 2.72 -3.24
N TYR A 81 4.62 3.28 -2.24
CA TYR A 81 4.20 4.52 -1.58
C TYR A 81 4.13 5.69 -2.55
N GLU A 82 5.15 5.86 -3.39
CA GLU A 82 5.16 6.93 -4.38
C GLU A 82 4.06 6.74 -5.42
N LYS A 83 3.84 5.51 -5.92
CA LYS A 83 2.74 5.22 -6.85
C LYS A 83 1.37 5.58 -6.29
N ILE A 84 1.12 5.31 -5.01
CA ILE A 84 -0.15 5.69 -4.37
C ILE A 84 -0.25 7.21 -4.27
N LYS A 85 0.84 7.88 -3.85
CA LYS A 85 0.88 9.33 -3.69
C LYS A 85 0.67 10.08 -5.01
N THR A 86 1.33 9.64 -6.08
CA THR A 86 1.27 10.25 -7.42
C THR A 86 0.02 9.85 -8.19
N GLY A 87 -0.70 8.79 -7.76
CA GLY A 87 -1.88 8.28 -8.44
C GLY A 87 -1.59 7.29 -9.56
N GLU A 88 -0.38 6.73 -9.59
CA GLU A 88 0.04 5.69 -10.55
C GLU A 88 -0.39 4.28 -10.11
N ASN A 89 -0.81 4.10 -8.85
CA ASN A 89 -1.41 2.85 -8.39
C ASN A 89 -2.87 2.74 -8.89
N LYS A 90 -3.04 2.10 -10.05
CA LYS A 90 -4.34 1.92 -10.72
C LYS A 90 -5.42 1.28 -9.85
N GLU A 91 -5.06 0.29 -9.05
CA GLU A 91 -6.02 -0.45 -8.22
C GLU A 91 -6.51 0.40 -7.04
N VAL A 92 -5.66 1.27 -6.47
CA VAL A 92 -6.10 2.28 -5.49
C VAL A 92 -7.03 3.29 -6.14
N GLU A 93 -6.72 3.76 -7.36
CA GLU A 93 -7.58 4.71 -8.09
C GLU A 93 -8.94 4.11 -8.46
N ILE A 94 -8.98 2.85 -8.91
CA ILE A 94 -10.23 2.12 -9.20
C ILE A 94 -11.09 2.00 -7.93
N ARG A 95 -10.47 1.78 -6.77
CA ARG A 95 -11.18 1.69 -5.49
C ARG A 95 -11.71 3.03 -5.01
N TYR A 96 -10.99 4.12 -5.29
CA TYR A 96 -11.50 5.47 -5.08
C TYR A 96 -12.77 5.70 -5.91
N ASP A 97 -12.70 5.43 -7.22
CA ASP A 97 -13.82 5.63 -8.14
C ASP A 97 -15.04 4.84 -7.66
N ARG A 98 -14.85 3.56 -7.34
CA ARG A 98 -15.92 2.71 -6.81
C ARG A 98 -16.51 3.24 -5.50
N TYR A 99 -15.69 3.81 -4.62
CA TYR A 99 -16.18 4.38 -3.36
C TYR A 99 -16.98 5.65 -3.59
N VAL A 100 -16.54 6.55 -4.47
CA VAL A 100 -17.26 7.81 -4.74
C VAL A 100 -18.55 7.57 -5.52
N ASP A 101 -18.54 6.61 -6.45
CA ASP A 101 -19.68 6.32 -7.32
C ASP A 101 -20.77 5.51 -6.62
N TYR A 102 -20.40 4.59 -5.71
CA TYR A 102 -21.33 3.62 -5.11
C TYR A 102 -21.34 3.60 -3.57
N GLY A 103 -20.47 4.37 -2.91
CA GLY A 103 -20.20 4.29 -1.47
C GLY A 103 -20.99 5.22 -0.56
#